data_AF-K1SSS0-F1
#
_entry.id   AF-K1SSS0-F1
#
_cell.length_a   1.000
_cell.length_b   1.000
_cell.length_c   1.000
_cell.angle_alpha   90.00
_cell.angle_beta   90.00
_cell.angle_gamma   90.00
#
_symmetry.space_group_name_H-M   'P 1'
#
loop_
_entity.id
_entity.type
_entity.pdbx_description
1 polymer ?
#
loop_
_entity_poly.entity_id
_entity_poly.type
_entity_poly.pdbx_seq_one_letter_code
_entity_poly.pdbx_strand_id
1 'polypeptide(L)'
;MARIISIVNQKGGTGKSACTANLAVGLAQKNMKVLIVDADPQSDVSAGFGYRDCDDSNETLTALMDAVMKDEDIPSECFIRHQAEGIDIICSNIGLAGTEVQLVNAMSREYVLKQILYGIKDQYDVVIIDCMPSLGMITINALAASDEVLIPVEASYLPIKGLQQLLKTIGKVRKQINPKLQVGGYFVYDGRCSYE
;
A
#
# COMPACT_ATOMS: atom_id res chain seq x y z
N MET A 1 -0.46 8.55 -16.82
CA MET A 1 0.08 7.42 -16.05
C MET A 1 0.39 7.90 -14.66
N ALA A 2 -0.34 7.41 -13.65
CA ALA A 2 -0.07 7.74 -12.26
C ALA A 2 1.35 7.33 -11.85
N ARG A 3 1.94 8.09 -10.92
CA ARG A 3 3.12 7.69 -10.16
C ARG A 3 2.67 6.79 -9.00
N ILE A 4 3.19 5.57 -8.92
CA ILE A 4 2.81 4.60 -7.87
C ILE A 4 3.88 4.57 -6.77
N ILE A 5 3.45 4.83 -5.54
CA ILE A 5 4.34 5.01 -4.38
C ILE A 5 3.90 4.06 -3.26
N SER A 6 4.77 3.13 -2.85
CA SER A 6 4.52 2.30 -1.65
C SER A 6 5.11 2.93 -0.40
N ILE A 7 4.34 2.98 0.68
CA ILE A 7 4.80 3.36 2.02
C ILE A 7 5.12 2.07 2.78
N VAL A 8 6.41 1.79 3.02
CA VAL A 8 6.85 0.50 3.57
C VAL A 8 7.76 0.68 4.77
N ASN A 9 7.47 -0.06 5.83
CA ASN A 9 8.38 -0.27 6.95
C ASN A 9 8.05 -1.60 7.65
N GLN A 10 9.09 -2.38 7.95
CA GLN A 10 8.99 -3.67 8.65
C GLN A 10 8.53 -3.53 10.11
N LYS A 11 8.76 -2.39 10.77
CA LYS A 11 8.33 -2.16 12.16
C LYS A 11 6.88 -1.65 12.19
N GLY A 12 6.04 -2.25 13.04
CA GLY A 12 4.70 -1.75 13.36
C GLY A 12 4.75 -0.42 14.13
N GLY A 13 3.68 0.38 14.06
CA GLY A 13 3.63 1.68 14.78
C GLY A 13 4.62 2.73 14.24
N THR A 14 5.04 2.60 12.99
CA THR A 14 6.02 3.49 12.33
C THR A 14 5.41 4.70 11.63
N GLY A 15 4.11 4.95 11.87
CA GLY A 15 3.39 6.03 11.24
C GLY A 15 3.08 5.84 9.75
N LYS A 16 3.17 4.61 9.19
CA LYS A 16 2.89 4.35 7.75
C LYS A 16 1.54 4.89 7.31
N SER A 17 0.45 4.43 7.92
CA SER A 17 -0.91 4.86 7.59
C SER A 17 -1.12 6.36 7.81
N ALA A 18 -0.51 6.93 8.85
CA ALA A 18 -0.51 8.38 9.07
C ALA A 18 0.25 9.14 7.98
N CYS A 19 1.43 8.67 7.56
CA CYS A 19 2.19 9.23 6.44
C CYS A 19 1.41 9.10 5.13
N THR A 20 0.76 7.96 4.88
CA THR A 20 -0.09 7.73 3.71
C THR A 20 -1.21 8.76 3.67
N ALA A 21 -1.97 8.89 4.76
CA ALA A 21 -3.08 9.85 4.83
C ALA A 21 -2.61 11.30 4.64
N ASN A 22 -1.57 11.73 5.35
CA ASN A 22 -1.05 13.10 5.25
C ASN A 22 -0.46 13.40 3.86
N LEU A 23 0.24 12.44 3.25
CA LEU A 23 0.76 12.58 1.89
C LEU A 23 -0.40 12.70 0.88
N ALA A 24 -1.42 11.86 1.00
CA ALA A 24 -2.60 11.91 0.14
C ALA A 24 -3.30 13.27 0.23
N VAL A 25 -3.60 13.75 1.44
CA VAL A 25 -4.20 15.06 1.68
C VAL A 25 -3.34 16.19 1.12
N GLY A 26 -2.03 16.17 1.36
CA GLY A 26 -1.12 17.20 0.86
C GLY A 26 -1.00 17.23 -0.68
N LEU A 27 -1.16 16.08 -1.35
CA LEU A 27 -1.19 16.00 -2.81
C LEU A 27 -2.56 16.44 -3.37
N ALA A 28 -3.65 16.04 -2.72
CA ALA A 28 -5.01 16.43 -3.08
C ALA A 28 -5.22 17.94 -2.97
N GLN A 29 -4.65 18.58 -1.93
CA GLN A 29 -4.62 20.05 -1.78
C GLN A 29 -3.88 20.77 -2.92
N LYS A 30 -3.03 20.06 -3.66
CA LYS A 30 -2.38 20.55 -4.89
C LYS A 30 -3.18 20.21 -6.16
N ASN A 31 -4.46 19.86 -6.01
CA ASN A 31 -5.38 19.46 -7.07
C ASN A 31 -4.95 18.19 -7.83
N MET A 32 -4.18 17.31 -7.20
CA MET A 32 -3.84 16.00 -7.77
C MET A 32 -4.94 14.99 -7.45
N LYS A 33 -5.29 14.13 -8.40
CA LYS A 33 -6.16 12.98 -8.15
C LYS A 33 -5.36 11.87 -7.50
N VAL A 34 -5.71 11.51 -6.28
CA VAL A 34 -4.97 10.54 -5.47
C VAL A 34 -5.81 9.29 -5.22
N LEU A 35 -5.23 8.12 -5.47
CA LEU A 35 -5.78 6.84 -5.03
C LEU A 35 -4.94 6.29 -3.87
N ILE A 36 -5.57 5.93 -2.78
CA ILE A 36 -4.96 5.13 -1.71
C ILE A 36 -5.37 3.67 -1.90
N VAL A 37 -4.40 2.77 -1.81
CA VAL A 37 -4.62 1.33 -1.74
C VAL A 37 -4.23 0.89 -0.35
N ASP A 38 -5.21 0.54 0.47
CA ASP A 38 -4.97 -0.03 1.78
C ASP A 38 -4.56 -1.49 1.61
N ALA A 39 -3.30 -1.79 1.91
CA ALA A 39 -2.72 -3.14 1.84
C ALA A 39 -2.26 -3.60 3.24
N ASP A 40 -3.02 -3.22 4.27
CA ASP A 40 -2.90 -3.73 5.64
C ASP A 40 -4.23 -4.38 6.08
N PRO A 41 -4.23 -5.66 6.54
CA PRO A 41 -5.43 -6.28 7.07
C PRO A 41 -6.10 -5.52 8.22
N GLN A 42 -5.35 -4.67 8.95
CA GLN A 42 -5.90 -3.83 10.02
C GLN A 42 -6.69 -2.61 9.50
N SER A 43 -6.50 -2.24 8.23
CA SER A 43 -7.24 -1.16 7.56
C SER A 43 -7.15 0.21 8.26
N ASP A 44 -6.01 0.50 8.90
CA ASP A 44 -5.81 1.71 9.72
C ASP A 44 -5.97 3.00 8.90
N VAL A 45 -5.49 3.02 7.65
CA VAL A 45 -5.64 4.19 6.78
C VAL A 45 -7.10 4.38 6.35
N SER A 46 -7.79 3.29 5.97
CA SER A 46 -9.23 3.35 5.64
C SER A 46 -10.06 3.88 6.80
N ALA A 47 -9.79 3.41 8.02
CA ALA A 47 -10.46 3.87 9.23
C ALA A 47 -10.16 5.35 9.53
N GLY A 48 -8.94 5.81 9.26
CA GLY A 48 -8.54 7.22 9.38
C GLY A 48 -9.32 8.16 8.46
N PHE A 49 -9.80 7.65 7.33
CA PHE A 49 -10.65 8.35 6.38
C PHE A 49 -12.17 8.14 6.61
N GLY A 50 -12.55 7.42 7.67
CA GLY A 50 -13.94 7.24 8.09
C GLY A 50 -14.61 5.94 7.62
N TYR A 51 -13.91 5.09 6.88
CA TYR A 51 -14.40 3.79 6.44
C TYR A 51 -14.13 2.74 7.52
N ARG A 52 -15.15 2.40 8.32
CA ARG A 52 -15.06 1.47 9.47
C ARG A 52 -15.87 0.19 9.30
N ASP A 53 -16.56 0.07 8.18
CA ASP A 53 -17.41 -1.05 7.76
C ASP A 53 -16.65 -2.03 6.83
N CYS A 54 -15.33 -1.88 6.68
CA CYS A 54 -14.55 -2.63 5.70
C CYS A 54 -14.57 -4.15 5.93
N ASP A 55 -14.64 -4.61 7.19
CA ASP A 55 -14.72 -6.04 7.52
C ASP A 55 -16.09 -6.66 7.17
N ASP A 56 -17.15 -5.85 7.09
CA ASP A 56 -18.49 -6.28 6.68
C ASP A 56 -18.71 -6.13 5.16
N SER A 57 -17.73 -5.53 4.44
CA SER A 57 -17.79 -5.26 3.00
C SER A 57 -17.18 -6.39 2.18
N ASN A 58 -17.88 -6.78 1.10
CA ASN A 58 -17.34 -7.66 0.07
C ASN A 58 -16.55 -6.90 -1.01
N GLU A 59 -16.59 -5.56 -0.98
CA GLU A 59 -15.93 -4.67 -1.93
C GLU A 59 -14.61 -4.18 -1.32
N THR A 60 -13.58 -5.03 -1.39
CA THR A 60 -12.28 -4.78 -0.76
C THR A 60 -11.12 -5.25 -1.66
N LEU A 61 -9.90 -4.82 -1.33
CA LEU A 61 -8.68 -5.30 -1.97
C LEU A 61 -8.57 -6.82 -1.90
N THR A 62 -9.00 -7.43 -0.78
CA THR A 62 -9.05 -8.88 -0.60
C THR A 62 -9.83 -9.56 -1.72
N ALA A 63 -11.03 -9.05 -2.03
CA ALA A 63 -11.89 -9.60 -3.08
C ALA A 63 -11.28 -9.39 -4.48
N LEU A 64 -10.68 -8.22 -4.74
CA LEU A 64 -10.00 -7.95 -6.02
C LEU A 64 -8.81 -8.90 -6.24
N MET A 65 -7.99 -9.11 -5.20
CA MET A 65 -6.86 -10.02 -5.29
C MET A 65 -7.29 -11.47 -5.48
N ASP A 66 -8.37 -11.89 -4.81
CA ASP A 66 -8.96 -13.23 -4.98
C ASP A 66 -9.49 -13.44 -6.41
N ALA A 67 -10.21 -12.47 -6.97
CA ALA A 67 -10.70 -12.52 -8.35
C ALA A 67 -9.53 -12.71 -9.35
N VAL A 68 -8.46 -11.92 -9.21
CA VAL A 68 -7.26 -12.06 -10.06
C VAL A 68 -6.58 -13.41 -9.89
N MET A 69 -6.47 -13.93 -8.66
CA MET A 69 -5.88 -15.25 -8.41
C MET A 69 -6.70 -16.40 -9.02
N LYS A 70 -8.01 -16.21 -9.18
CA LYS A 70 -8.96 -17.16 -9.77
C LYS A 70 -9.17 -16.97 -11.28
N ASP A 71 -8.49 -16.00 -11.90
CA ASP A 71 -8.66 -15.62 -13.31
C ASP A 71 -10.10 -15.15 -13.61
N GLU A 72 -10.72 -14.47 -12.65
CA GLU A 72 -12.04 -13.84 -12.76
C GLU A 72 -11.91 -12.36 -13.16
N ASP A 73 -12.96 -11.81 -13.79
CA ASP A 73 -12.98 -10.42 -14.21
C ASP A 73 -13.00 -9.45 -13.03
N ILE A 74 -12.12 -8.44 -13.06
CA ILE A 74 -12.14 -7.34 -12.09
C ILE A 74 -13.29 -6.38 -12.44
N PRO A 75 -14.17 -6.01 -11.49
CA PRO A 75 -15.20 -5.00 -11.72
C PRO A 75 -14.62 -3.68 -12.22
N SER A 76 -15.32 -3.01 -13.14
CA SER A 76 -14.82 -1.79 -13.79
C SER A 76 -14.59 -0.63 -12.82
N GLU A 77 -15.39 -0.53 -11.75
CA GLU A 77 -15.18 0.47 -10.69
C GLU A 77 -14.12 0.07 -9.65
N CYS A 78 -13.58 -1.14 -9.71
CA CYS A 78 -12.49 -1.62 -8.85
C CYS A 78 -12.71 -1.38 -7.34
N PHE A 79 -13.97 -1.46 -6.88
CA PHE A 79 -14.37 -1.23 -5.49
C PHE A 79 -13.83 0.07 -4.87
N ILE A 80 -13.66 1.10 -5.70
CA ILE A 80 -13.12 2.38 -5.28
C ILE A 80 -14.17 3.12 -4.45
N ARG A 81 -13.80 3.48 -3.21
CA ARG A 81 -14.59 4.36 -2.35
C ARG A 81 -14.14 5.80 -2.56
N HIS A 82 -15.08 6.63 -2.96
CA HIS A 82 -14.82 8.04 -3.24
C HIS A 82 -14.90 8.90 -1.98
N GLN A 83 -13.90 9.75 -1.78
CA GLN A 83 -13.91 10.74 -0.72
C GLN A 83 -13.98 12.16 -1.29
N ALA A 84 -14.63 13.05 -0.55
CA ALA A 84 -14.57 14.47 -0.85
C ALA A 84 -13.10 14.92 -0.84
N GLU A 85 -12.77 15.94 -1.64
CA GLU A 85 -11.42 16.53 -1.75
C GLU A 85 -10.44 15.82 -2.71
N GLY A 86 -10.89 14.88 -3.54
CA GLY A 86 -10.06 14.32 -4.64
C GLY A 86 -9.14 13.17 -4.23
N ILE A 87 -9.47 12.53 -3.11
CA ILE A 87 -8.84 11.30 -2.63
C ILE A 87 -9.85 10.17 -2.79
N ASP A 88 -9.42 9.08 -3.40
CA ASP A 88 -10.18 7.85 -3.52
C ASP A 88 -9.43 6.72 -2.80
N ILE A 89 -10.13 5.71 -2.31
CA ILE A 89 -9.54 4.63 -1.51
C ILE A 89 -10.06 3.26 -1.96
N ILE A 90 -9.16 2.30 -2.13
CA ILE A 90 -9.47 0.86 -2.13
C ILE A 90 -9.17 0.33 -0.74
N CYS A 91 -10.21 -0.04 0.00
CA CYS A 91 -10.10 -0.53 1.36
C CYS A 91 -9.67 -2.00 1.41
N SER A 92 -8.94 -2.40 2.46
CA SER A 92 -8.66 -3.79 2.83
C SER A 92 -9.62 -4.25 3.93
N ASN A 93 -9.47 -5.51 4.33
CA ASN A 93 -10.10 -6.08 5.51
C ASN A 93 -9.24 -7.21 6.08
N ILE A 94 -9.67 -7.81 7.20
CA ILE A 94 -8.95 -8.91 7.85
C ILE A 94 -8.69 -10.12 6.93
N GLY A 95 -9.50 -10.30 5.90
CA GLY A 95 -9.36 -11.37 4.91
C GLY A 95 -8.05 -11.31 4.12
N LEU A 96 -7.41 -10.13 4.03
CA LEU A 96 -6.14 -9.95 3.33
C LEU A 96 -5.01 -10.80 3.95
N ALA A 97 -5.09 -11.11 5.25
CA ALA A 97 -4.17 -12.05 5.90
C ALA A 97 -4.31 -13.48 5.34
N GLY A 98 -5.52 -13.90 4.97
CA GLY A 98 -5.77 -15.17 4.28
C GLY A 98 -5.26 -15.14 2.84
N THR A 99 -5.45 -14.02 2.13
CA THR A 99 -4.93 -13.78 0.78
C THR A 99 -3.41 -13.94 0.74
N GLU A 100 -2.69 -13.46 1.76
CA GLU A 100 -1.23 -13.62 1.85
C GLU A 100 -0.79 -15.08 1.79
N VAL A 101 -1.52 -15.98 2.46
CA VAL A 101 -1.25 -17.42 2.44
C VAL A 101 -1.58 -18.02 1.07
N GLN A 102 -2.70 -17.62 0.47
CA GLN A 102 -3.13 -18.12 -0.85
C GLN A 102 -2.14 -17.74 -1.95
N LEU A 103 -1.61 -16.51 -1.92
CA LEU A 103 -0.63 -16.01 -2.89
C LEU A 103 0.62 -16.90 -2.98
N VAL A 104 1.00 -17.62 -1.92
CA VAL A 104 2.17 -18.51 -1.95
C VAL A 104 2.08 -19.54 -3.09
N ASN A 105 0.90 -20.02 -3.42
CA ASN A 105 0.69 -21.04 -4.46
C ASN A 105 0.12 -20.47 -5.76
N ALA A 106 -0.16 -19.16 -5.83
CA ALA A 106 -0.70 -18.54 -7.02
C ALA A 106 0.36 -18.41 -8.12
N MET A 107 -0.08 -18.55 -9.37
CA MET A 107 0.75 -18.25 -10.53
C MET A 107 0.97 -16.73 -10.63
N SER A 108 2.18 -16.30 -10.98
CA SER A 108 2.54 -14.87 -11.09
C SER A 108 2.16 -14.06 -9.83
N ARG A 109 2.19 -14.70 -8.66
CA ARG A 109 1.74 -14.16 -7.37
C ARG A 109 2.31 -12.81 -6.99
N GLU A 110 3.49 -12.45 -7.49
CA GLU A 110 4.14 -11.17 -7.22
C GLU A 110 3.48 -10.00 -7.98
N TYR A 111 2.64 -10.28 -8.98
CA TYR A 111 2.08 -9.28 -9.89
C TYR A 111 0.56 -9.07 -9.75
N VAL A 112 -0.09 -9.74 -8.79
CA VAL A 112 -1.55 -9.68 -8.60
C VAL A 112 -2.03 -8.25 -8.41
N LEU A 113 -1.43 -7.51 -7.46
CA LEU A 113 -1.79 -6.10 -7.24
C LEU A 113 -1.48 -5.22 -8.45
N LYS A 114 -0.41 -5.53 -9.18
CA LYS A 114 -0.03 -4.78 -10.38
C LYS A 114 -1.06 -4.91 -11.50
N GLN A 115 -1.68 -6.08 -11.65
CA GLN A 115 -2.75 -6.31 -12.63
C GLN A 115 -3.99 -5.48 -12.29
N ILE A 116 -4.40 -5.47 -11.01
CA ILE A 116 -5.50 -4.62 -10.52
C ILE A 116 -5.24 -3.15 -10.87
N LEU A 117 -4.07 -2.63 -10.49
CA LEU A 117 -3.74 -1.21 -10.69
C LEU A 117 -3.58 -0.83 -12.17
N TYR A 118 -3.21 -1.78 -13.05
CA TYR A 118 -3.05 -1.48 -14.47
C TYR A 118 -4.36 -1.02 -15.13
N GLY A 119 -5.51 -1.50 -14.65
CA GLY A 119 -6.82 -1.11 -15.18
C GLY A 119 -7.28 0.29 -14.77
N ILE A 120 -6.75 0.84 -13.67
CA ILE A 120 -7.28 2.08 -13.06
C ILE A 120 -6.25 3.20 -12.91
N LYS A 121 -4.94 2.91 -12.99
CA LYS A 121 -3.88 3.90 -12.73
C LYS A 121 -3.90 5.14 -13.63
N ASP A 122 -4.52 5.07 -14.80
CA ASP A 122 -4.56 6.21 -15.73
C ASP A 122 -5.63 7.25 -15.36
N GLN A 123 -6.49 6.94 -14.37
CA GLN A 123 -7.49 7.85 -13.84
C GLN A 123 -6.93 8.80 -12.76
N TYR A 124 -5.72 8.53 -12.28
CA TYR A 124 -5.08 9.21 -11.15
C TYR A 124 -3.74 9.83 -11.54
N ASP A 125 -3.32 10.83 -10.78
CA ASP A 125 -1.97 11.39 -10.87
C ASP A 125 -0.99 10.61 -9.98
N VAL A 126 -1.46 10.16 -8.81
CA VAL A 126 -0.68 9.41 -7.83
C VAL A 126 -1.49 8.26 -7.24
N VAL A 127 -0.86 7.09 -7.11
CA VAL A 127 -1.38 5.97 -6.32
C VAL A 127 -0.44 5.76 -5.14
N ILE A 128 -0.98 5.71 -3.92
CA ILE A 128 -0.22 5.47 -2.69
C ILE A 128 -0.66 4.13 -2.11
N ILE A 129 0.28 3.20 -1.90
CA ILE A 129 -0.01 1.89 -1.31
C ILE A 129 0.44 1.87 0.15
N ASP A 130 -0.50 1.76 1.08
CA ASP A 130 -0.22 1.63 2.52
C ASP A 130 0.05 0.17 2.86
N CYS A 131 1.31 -0.18 3.11
CA CYS A 131 1.68 -1.58 3.33
C CYS A 131 1.64 -1.95 4.80
N MET A 132 1.20 -3.18 5.09
CA MET A 132 1.33 -3.78 6.41
C MET A 132 2.79 -3.84 6.92
N PRO A 133 3.02 -3.91 8.25
CA PRO A 133 4.35 -4.05 8.83
C PRO A 133 4.94 -5.46 8.66
N SER A 134 5.01 -5.94 7.42
CA SER A 134 5.56 -7.25 7.05
C SER A 134 6.42 -7.13 5.79
N LEU A 135 7.28 -8.13 5.56
CA LEU A 135 7.99 -8.31 4.29
C LEU A 135 7.45 -9.54 3.55
N GLY A 136 6.17 -9.86 3.77
CA GLY A 136 5.49 -10.98 3.15
C GLY A 136 4.96 -10.67 1.75
N MET A 137 4.07 -11.51 1.25
CA MET A 137 3.72 -11.53 -0.17
C MET A 137 2.89 -10.31 -0.61
N ILE A 138 2.10 -9.73 0.31
CA ILE A 138 1.37 -8.48 0.06
C ILE A 138 2.35 -7.32 -0.17
N THR A 139 3.37 -7.19 0.68
CA THR A 139 4.42 -6.18 0.51
C THR A 139 5.21 -6.40 -0.79
N ILE A 140 5.51 -7.65 -1.17
CA ILE A 140 6.17 -7.94 -2.46
C ILE A 140 5.30 -7.48 -3.64
N ASN A 141 3.97 -7.69 -3.58
CA ASN A 141 3.02 -7.21 -4.59
C ASN A 141 3.03 -5.68 -4.70
N ALA A 142 3.00 -4.97 -3.57
CA ALA A 142 3.09 -3.52 -3.53
C ALA A 142 4.38 -3.00 -4.20
N LEU A 143 5.52 -3.59 -3.86
CA LEU A 143 6.82 -3.25 -4.45
C LEU A 143 6.90 -3.59 -5.95
N ALA A 144 6.25 -4.67 -6.40
CA ALA A 144 6.20 -5.06 -7.81
C ALA A 144 5.37 -4.09 -8.67
N ALA A 145 4.35 -3.49 -8.07
CA ALA A 145 3.47 -2.52 -8.70
C ALA A 145 4.01 -1.07 -8.67
N SER A 146 4.90 -0.75 -7.73
CA SER A 146 5.34 0.62 -7.46
C SER A 146 6.45 1.13 -8.38
N ASP A 147 6.46 2.43 -8.62
CA ASP A 147 7.61 3.13 -9.21
C ASP A 147 8.62 3.49 -8.10
N GLU A 148 8.11 3.89 -6.93
CA GLU A 148 8.91 4.36 -5.81
C GLU A 148 8.48 3.78 -4.47
N VAL A 149 9.44 3.71 -3.54
CA VAL A 149 9.21 3.35 -2.14
C VAL A 149 9.60 4.51 -1.24
N LEU A 150 8.71 4.87 -0.33
CA LEU A 150 8.99 5.77 0.77
C LEU A 150 9.04 4.98 2.06
N ILE A 151 10.06 5.26 2.88
CA ILE A 151 10.31 4.52 4.12
C ILE A 151 10.16 5.50 5.29
N PRO A 152 9.07 5.44 6.06
CA PRO A 152 8.97 6.16 7.32
C PRO A 152 10.03 5.66 8.30
N VAL A 153 10.78 6.54 8.94
CA VAL A 153 11.83 6.21 9.91
C VAL A 153 11.63 7.05 11.16
N GLU A 154 11.53 6.37 12.30
CA GLU A 154 11.49 7.02 13.60
C GLU A 154 12.90 7.55 13.94
N ALA A 155 12.99 8.79 14.42
CA ALA A 155 14.25 9.43 14.85
C ALA A 155 14.77 8.87 16.19
N SER A 156 14.89 7.54 16.31
CA SER A 156 15.38 6.85 17.51
C SER A 156 16.51 5.88 17.20
N TYR A 157 17.30 5.54 18.23
CA TYR A 157 18.59 4.84 18.12
C TYR A 157 18.48 3.38 17.61
N LEU A 158 17.27 2.82 17.51
CA LEU A 158 17.01 1.45 17.04
C LEU A 158 15.92 1.49 15.96
N PRO A 159 16.27 1.43 14.65
CA PRO A 159 16.16 0.14 13.96
C PRO A 159 17.07 -0.01 12.72
N ILE A 160 18.40 0.04 12.86
CA ILE A 160 19.32 -0.20 11.71
C ILE A 160 19.10 -1.59 11.08
N LYS A 161 18.86 -2.62 11.89
CA LYS A 161 18.67 -4.01 11.40
C LYS A 161 17.41 -4.16 10.54
N GLY A 162 16.28 -3.58 10.97
CA GLY A 162 15.02 -3.67 10.22
C GLY A 162 15.10 -2.91 8.89
N LEU A 163 15.74 -1.74 8.91
CA LEU A 163 15.99 -0.98 7.70
C LEU A 163 16.90 -1.73 6.71
N GLN A 164 17.97 -2.36 7.20
CA GLN A 164 18.86 -3.18 6.36
C GLN A 164 18.12 -4.35 5.71
N GLN A 165 17.23 -5.02 6.46
CA GLN A 165 16.43 -6.12 5.92
C GLN A 165 15.44 -5.63 4.86
N LEU A 166 14.75 -4.50 5.11
CA LEU A 166 13.87 -3.86 4.14
C LEU A 166 14.62 -3.50 2.84
N LEU A 167 15.78 -2.82 2.95
CA LEU A 167 16.59 -2.45 1.79
C LEU A 167 17.07 -3.68 1.01
N LYS A 168 17.43 -4.77 1.70
CA LYS A 168 17.78 -6.05 1.06
C LYS A 168 16.60 -6.65 0.29
N THR A 169 15.39 -6.59 0.84
CA THR A 169 14.18 -7.06 0.16
C THR A 169 13.86 -6.20 -1.06
N ILE A 170 13.88 -4.87 -0.93
CA ILE A 170 13.70 -3.94 -2.06
C ILE A 170 14.72 -4.23 -3.16
N GLY A 171 15.99 -4.46 -2.80
CA GLY A 171 17.04 -4.81 -3.76
C GLY A 171 16.78 -6.12 -4.51
N LYS A 172 16.22 -7.14 -3.84
CA LYS A 172 15.82 -8.39 -4.49
C LYS A 172 14.66 -8.19 -5.45
N VAL A 173 13.60 -7.49 -5.01
CA VAL A 173 12.42 -7.18 -5.85
C VAL A 173 12.87 -6.38 -7.06
N ARG A 174 13.71 -5.37 -6.88
CA ARG A 174 14.24 -4.58 -7.99
C ARG A 174 14.99 -5.44 -9.00
N LYS A 175 15.83 -6.37 -8.54
CA LYS A 175 16.63 -7.22 -9.45
C LYS A 175 15.80 -8.26 -10.20
N GLN A 176 14.76 -8.81 -9.58
CA GLN A 176 14.08 -10.01 -10.09
C GLN A 176 12.67 -9.75 -10.64
N ILE A 177 11.99 -8.70 -10.17
CA ILE A 177 10.55 -8.48 -10.38
C ILE A 177 10.29 -7.10 -11.00
N ASN A 178 10.87 -6.05 -10.43
CA ASN A 178 10.61 -4.66 -10.85
C ASN A 178 11.89 -3.81 -10.98
N PRO A 179 12.64 -3.90 -12.10
CA PRO A 179 13.89 -3.16 -12.31
C PRO A 179 13.79 -1.64 -12.20
N LYS A 180 12.59 -1.09 -12.42
CA LYS A 180 12.32 0.36 -12.38
C LYS A 180 12.14 0.89 -10.96
N LEU A 181 11.89 0.04 -9.97
CA LEU A 181 11.64 0.42 -8.58
C LEU A 181 12.81 1.25 -8.01
N GLN A 182 12.48 2.41 -7.43
CA GLN A 182 13.44 3.29 -6.77
C GLN A 182 13.09 3.52 -5.31
N VAL A 183 14.09 3.80 -4.49
CA VAL A 183 13.86 4.35 -3.15
C VAL A 183 13.69 5.85 -3.33
N GLY A 184 12.46 6.35 -3.19
CA GLY A 184 12.12 7.76 -3.39
C GLY A 184 12.55 8.65 -2.23
N GLY A 185 12.67 8.09 -1.03
CA GLY A 185 13.19 8.81 0.14
C GLY A 185 12.83 8.18 1.47
N TYR A 186 13.24 8.86 2.54
CA TYR A 186 12.96 8.51 3.93
C TYR A 186 12.12 9.61 4.57
N PHE A 187 11.03 9.24 5.24
CA PHE A 187 10.21 10.17 6.02
C PHE A 187 10.61 10.07 7.47
N VAL A 188 11.37 11.04 7.97
CA VAL A 188 11.81 11.04 9.36
C VAL A 188 10.73 11.71 10.23
N TYR A 189 10.29 11.02 11.29
CA TYR A 189 9.38 11.59 12.28
C TYR A 189 9.91 11.37 13.70
N ASP A 190 9.59 12.29 14.62
CA ASP A 190 9.90 12.13 16.04
C ASP A 190 8.65 11.62 16.78
N GLY A 191 8.70 10.37 17.24
CA GLY A 191 7.63 9.74 18.00
C GLY A 191 7.47 10.26 19.43
N ARG A 192 8.34 11.17 19.90
CA ARG A 192 8.33 11.71 21.26
C ARG A 192 7.37 12.89 21.48
N CYS A 193 6.41 13.12 20.59
CA CYS A 193 5.27 13.99 20.89
C CYS A 193 4.29 13.27 21.84
N SER A 194 4.75 12.95 23.05
CA SER A 194 3.87 12.72 24.19
C SER A 194 3.32 14.10 24.57
N TYR A 195 2.02 14.32 24.39
CA TYR A 195 1.35 15.38 25.14
C TYR A 195 1.31 14.90 26.60
N GLU A 196 2.30 15.31 27.40
CA GLU A 196 2.13 15.41 28.85
C GLU A 196 1.29 16.66 29.19
#